data_AF-A0A2P2MRW0-F1
#
_entry.id   AF-A0A2P2MRW0-F1
#
_cell.length_a   1.000
_cell.length_b   1.000
_cell.length_c   1.000
_cell.angle_alpha   90.00
_cell.angle_beta   90.00
_cell.angle_gamma   90.00
#
_symmetry.space_group_name_H-M   'P 1'
#
loop_
_entity.id
_entity.type
_entity.pdbx_description
1 polymer ?
#
loop_
_entity_poly.entity_id
_entity_poly.type
_entity_poly.pdbx_seq_one_letter_code
_entity_poly.pdbx_strand_id
1 'polypeptide(L)'
;MGVWRLKIGEGANNPYLTSTNNFVGRQTWVFEPDGGTPEERDQVEEARQNYFKNRFRVRPCSDLLWQMQFLREKNFRQKIPQVKVRDGEEINYETVTNAIRRSAHYLSATQSSDGFWPADASAPVFYLAPWVIGLYVIGHLNTVFPAEHQKEILRYIYCHQNEDGGWGLHYEDGSTMFGTAFNYVCMRILGEGPGGGRDNACERARKWILDHGGVTYIPSWGKTWLAV
;
A
#
# COMPACT_ATOMS: atom_id res chain seq x y z
N MET A 1 1.94 20.54 1.13
CA MET A 1 1.89 19.06 1.09
C MET A 1 2.73 18.63 -0.09
N GLY A 2 3.66 17.70 0.09
CA GLY A 2 4.44 17.14 -1.01
C GLY A 2 3.69 16.04 -1.76
N VAL A 3 4.37 15.41 -2.70
CA VAL A 3 3.85 14.30 -3.50
C VAL A 3 4.80 13.11 -3.45
N TRP A 4 4.24 11.91 -3.53
CA TRP A 4 5.02 10.68 -3.70
C TRP A 4 5.27 10.41 -5.18
N ARG A 5 6.53 10.18 -5.55
CA ARG A 5 6.94 9.79 -6.90
C ARG A 5 7.48 8.38 -6.93
N LEU A 6 7.09 7.63 -7.97
CA LEU A 6 7.68 6.34 -8.25
C LEU A 6 8.94 6.54 -9.10
N LYS A 7 10.11 6.20 -8.54
CA LYS A 7 11.38 6.17 -9.27
C LYS A 7 11.66 4.77 -9.80
N ILE A 8 12.20 4.71 -11.01
CA ILE A 8 12.41 3.49 -11.77
C ILE A 8 13.90 3.33 -12.08
N GLY A 9 14.45 2.14 -11.85
CA GLY A 9 15.82 1.80 -12.27
C GLY A 9 16.96 2.54 -11.53
N GLU A 10 16.67 3.24 -10.43
CA GLU A 10 17.71 3.96 -9.67
C GLU A 10 18.54 3.02 -8.78
N GLY A 11 19.86 3.29 -8.70
CA GLY A 11 20.77 2.54 -7.82
C GLY A 11 22.26 2.61 -8.19
N ALA A 12 22.58 3.00 -9.43
CA ALA A 12 23.95 2.97 -9.97
C ALA A 12 24.99 3.80 -9.20
N ASN A 13 24.56 4.85 -8.51
CA ASN A 13 25.45 5.75 -7.76
C ASN A 13 25.53 5.41 -6.26
N ASN A 14 24.88 4.34 -5.80
CA ASN A 14 24.90 3.93 -4.40
C ASN A 14 25.86 2.74 -4.19
N PRO A 15 26.95 2.91 -3.43
CA PRO A 15 27.95 1.83 -3.23
C PRO A 15 27.39 0.62 -2.47
N TYR A 16 26.23 0.76 -1.81
CA TYR A 16 25.55 -0.32 -1.09
C TYR A 16 24.50 -1.05 -1.94
N LEU A 17 24.31 -0.67 -3.21
CA LEU A 17 23.38 -1.32 -4.12
C LEU A 17 24.16 -2.04 -5.23
N THR A 18 23.91 -3.34 -5.37
CA THR A 18 24.42 -4.18 -6.45
C THR A 18 23.27 -4.73 -7.27
N SER A 19 23.53 -4.99 -8.56
CA SER A 19 22.52 -5.52 -9.46
C SER A 19 23.17 -6.30 -10.60
N THR A 20 22.56 -7.42 -10.99
CA THR A 20 22.99 -8.24 -12.14
C THR A 20 22.38 -7.77 -13.46
N ASN A 21 21.33 -6.93 -13.43
CA ASN A 21 20.59 -6.45 -14.59
C ASN A 21 20.50 -4.92 -14.65
N ASN A 22 21.50 -4.20 -14.13
CA ASN A 22 21.51 -2.73 -14.10
C ASN A 22 20.24 -2.08 -13.51
N PHE A 23 19.66 -2.69 -12.48
CA PHE A 23 18.48 -2.20 -11.74
C PHE A 23 17.18 -2.18 -12.55
N VAL A 24 17.15 -2.76 -13.76
CA VAL A 24 15.92 -2.90 -14.56
C VAL A 24 14.87 -3.66 -13.75
N GLY A 25 13.63 -3.15 -13.74
CA GLY A 25 12.54 -3.73 -12.94
C GLY A 25 12.44 -3.18 -11.52
N ARG A 26 13.39 -2.36 -11.08
CA ARG A 26 13.39 -1.79 -9.73
C ARG A 26 12.46 -0.58 -9.65
N GLN A 27 11.63 -0.55 -8.61
CA GLN A 27 10.77 0.58 -8.27
C GLN A 27 11.02 1.04 -6.83
N THR A 28 11.03 2.35 -6.59
CA THR A 28 11.15 2.93 -5.24
C THR A 28 10.26 4.17 -5.12
N TRP A 29 9.51 4.28 -4.03
CA TRP A 29 8.72 5.47 -3.74
C TRP A 29 9.56 6.53 -3.02
N VAL A 30 9.55 7.77 -3.51
CA VAL A 30 10.27 8.90 -2.94
C VAL A 30 9.31 10.05 -2.68
N PHE A 31 9.40 10.67 -1.51
CA PHE A 31 8.60 11.84 -1.18
C PHE A 31 9.30 13.12 -1.62
N GLU A 32 8.58 13.96 -2.37
CA GLU A 32 9.02 15.28 -2.84
C GLU A 32 8.22 16.38 -2.10
N PRO A 33 8.79 17.04 -1.07
CA PRO A 33 8.06 17.98 -0.20
C PRO A 33 7.39 19.14 -0.92
N ASP A 34 8.05 19.65 -1.96
CA ASP A 34 7.58 20.77 -2.78
C ASP A 34 7.09 20.32 -4.16
N GLY A 35 7.00 19.00 -4.38
CA GLY A 35 6.63 18.42 -5.67
C GLY A 35 5.13 18.45 -5.96
N GLY A 36 4.80 18.43 -7.25
CA GLY A 36 3.44 18.33 -7.78
C GLY A 36 2.62 19.62 -7.73
N THR A 37 1.69 19.77 -8.68
CA THR A 37 0.77 20.92 -8.70
C THR A 37 -0.34 20.74 -7.65
N PRO A 38 -1.05 21.81 -7.26
CA PRO A 38 -2.21 21.71 -6.37
C PRO A 38 -3.22 20.65 -6.84
N GLU A 39 -3.53 20.63 -8.14
CA GLU A 39 -4.46 19.68 -8.74
C GLU A 39 -3.96 18.23 -8.63
N GLU A 40 -2.65 18.00 -8.78
CA GLU A 40 -2.07 16.67 -8.60
C GLU A 40 -2.21 16.19 -7.15
N ARG A 41 -1.98 17.07 -6.19
CA ARG A 41 -2.06 16.77 -4.75
C ARG A 41 -3.50 16.47 -4.35
N ASP A 42 -4.45 17.25 -4.86
CA ASP A 42 -5.88 17.05 -4.60
C ASP A 42 -6.37 15.70 -5.16
N GLN A 43 -5.95 15.32 -6.37
CA GLN A 43 -6.30 14.02 -6.96
C GLN A 43 -5.77 12.83 -6.14
N VAL A 44 -4.55 12.95 -5.60
CA VAL A 44 -3.96 11.91 -4.74
C VAL A 44 -4.74 11.79 -3.42
N GLU A 45 -5.11 12.93 -2.83
CA GLU A 45 -5.88 12.92 -1.58
C GLU A 45 -7.31 12.40 -1.79
N GLU A 46 -7.95 12.77 -2.89
CA GLU A 46 -9.25 12.21 -3.29
C GLU A 46 -9.18 10.69 -3.43
N ALA A 47 -8.15 10.17 -4.12
CA ALA A 47 -7.93 8.73 -4.27
C ALA A 47 -7.78 8.03 -2.91
N ARG A 48 -7.00 8.62 -1.99
CA ARG A 48 -6.81 8.09 -0.62
C ARG A 48 -8.10 8.06 0.18
N GLN A 49 -8.89 9.13 0.12
CA GLN A 49 -10.17 9.21 0.81
C GLN A 49 -11.18 8.23 0.23
N ASN A 50 -11.22 8.10 -1.10
CA ASN A 50 -12.08 7.15 -1.78
C ASN A 50 -11.74 5.71 -1.38
N TYR A 51 -10.45 5.35 -1.37
CA TYR A 51 -10.01 4.04 -0.90
C TYR A 51 -10.43 3.80 0.55
N PHE A 52 -10.14 4.74 1.46
CA PHE A 52 -10.50 4.59 2.86
C PHE A 52 -12.01 4.41 3.07
N LYS A 53 -12.86 5.17 2.35
CA LYS A 53 -14.32 5.04 2.42
C LYS A 53 -14.83 3.68 1.92
N ASN A 54 -14.13 3.07 0.96
CA ASN A 54 -14.56 1.82 0.31
C ASN A 54 -13.76 0.58 0.73
N ARG A 55 -12.82 0.70 1.67
CA ARG A 55 -11.87 -0.36 2.06
C ARG A 55 -12.50 -1.70 2.45
N PHE A 56 -13.73 -1.69 2.97
CA PHE A 56 -14.45 -2.93 3.32
C PHE A 56 -15.18 -3.57 2.13
N ARG A 57 -15.40 -2.81 1.06
CA ARG A 57 -16.03 -3.27 -0.19
C ARG A 57 -15.01 -3.71 -1.22
N VAL A 58 -13.86 -3.04 -1.25
CA VAL A 58 -12.72 -3.33 -2.13
C VAL A 58 -11.48 -3.33 -1.24
N ARG A 59 -11.02 -4.53 -0.89
CA ARG A 59 -9.92 -4.74 0.05
C ARG A 59 -8.52 -4.55 -0.53
N PRO A 60 -8.21 -4.91 -1.80
CA PRO A 60 -6.87 -4.68 -2.34
C PRO A 60 -6.69 -3.23 -2.81
N CYS A 61 -5.47 -2.69 -2.65
CA CYS A 61 -5.08 -1.39 -3.20
C CYS A 61 -5.00 -1.47 -4.73
N SER A 62 -5.65 -0.54 -5.43
CA SER A 62 -5.81 -0.61 -6.89
C SER A 62 -4.70 0.09 -7.69
N ASP A 63 -3.43 -0.01 -7.29
CA ASP A 63 -2.24 0.52 -8.01
C ASP A 63 -2.35 1.97 -8.53
N LEU A 64 -3.29 2.74 -7.97
CA LEU A 64 -3.86 3.89 -8.66
C LEU A 64 -2.90 5.08 -8.67
N LEU A 65 -2.13 5.24 -7.59
CA LEU A 65 -1.26 6.40 -7.42
C LEU A 65 -0.12 6.44 -8.43
N TRP A 66 0.48 5.30 -8.78
CA TRP A 66 1.51 5.29 -9.82
C TRP A 66 0.89 5.30 -11.22
N GLN A 67 -0.27 4.66 -11.42
CA GLN A 67 -0.98 4.72 -12.70
C GLN A 67 -1.33 6.17 -13.06
N MET A 68 -1.84 6.95 -12.11
CA MET A 68 -2.11 8.38 -12.30
C MET A 68 -0.87 9.15 -12.77
N GLN A 69 0.31 8.84 -12.21
CA GLN A 69 1.57 9.48 -12.61
C GLN A 69 1.95 9.11 -14.04
N PHE A 70 2.00 7.82 -14.38
CA PHE A 70 2.43 7.36 -15.70
C PHE A 70 1.49 7.84 -16.82
N LEU A 71 0.18 7.82 -16.56
CA LEU A 71 -0.80 8.31 -17.53
C LEU A 71 -0.66 9.82 -17.74
N ARG A 72 -0.37 10.59 -16.68
CA ARG A 72 -0.15 12.04 -16.78
C ARG A 72 1.12 12.36 -17.55
N GLU A 73 2.24 11.72 -17.25
CA GLU A 73 3.53 11.90 -17.93
C GLU A 73 3.42 11.63 -19.45
N LYS A 74 2.62 10.63 -19.83
CA LYS A 74 2.38 10.27 -21.23
C LYS A 74 1.25 11.07 -21.88
N ASN A 75 0.67 12.05 -21.18
CA ASN A 75 -0.53 12.79 -21.62
C ASN A 75 -1.65 11.85 -22.13
N PHE A 76 -1.78 10.69 -21.51
CA PHE A 76 -2.65 9.64 -21.98
C PHE A 76 -4.11 10.04 -21.81
N ARG A 77 -4.91 9.77 -22.86
CA ARG A 77 -6.36 9.88 -22.81
C ARG A 77 -6.95 8.61 -23.40
N GLN A 78 -7.82 7.95 -22.65
CA GLN A 78 -8.51 6.78 -23.16
C GLN A 78 -9.56 7.20 -24.20
N LYS A 79 -9.21 7.09 -25.48
CA LYS A 79 -10.08 7.43 -26.62
C LYS A 79 -11.02 6.28 -27.01
N ILE A 80 -10.73 5.05 -26.57
CA ILE A 80 -11.53 3.88 -26.90
C ILE A 80 -12.67 3.76 -25.87
N PRO A 81 -13.94 3.81 -26.30
CA PRO A 81 -15.09 3.74 -25.40
C PRO A 81 -15.07 2.48 -24.54
N GLN A 82 -15.54 2.60 -23.30
CA GLN A 82 -15.68 1.44 -22.42
C GLN A 82 -16.74 0.49 -22.98
N VAL A 83 -16.34 -0.76 -23.20
CA VAL A 83 -17.27 -1.84 -23.52
C VAL A 83 -18.08 -2.17 -22.27
N LYS A 84 -19.41 -2.16 -22.39
CA LYS A 84 -20.34 -2.55 -21.33
C LYS A 84 -21.20 -3.70 -21.88
N VAL A 85 -21.10 -4.86 -21.25
CA VAL A 85 -21.91 -6.05 -21.58
C VAL A 85 -22.83 -6.29 -20.39
N ARG A 86 -24.13 -6.45 -20.63
CA ARG A 86 -25.10 -6.75 -19.57
C ARG A 86 -25.17 -8.26 -19.32
N ASP A 87 -25.62 -8.65 -18.14
CA ASP A 87 -25.90 -10.06 -17.84
C ASP A 87 -26.91 -10.63 -18.85
N GLY A 88 -26.55 -11.74 -19.49
CA GLY A 88 -27.37 -12.41 -20.51
C GLY A 88 -27.23 -11.87 -21.94
N GLU A 89 -26.40 -10.83 -22.17
CA GLU A 89 -26.10 -10.32 -23.51
C GLU A 89 -25.08 -11.23 -24.23
N GLU A 90 -25.33 -11.53 -25.51
CA GLU A 90 -24.42 -12.35 -26.31
C GLU A 90 -23.15 -11.57 -26.67
N ILE A 91 -21.98 -12.12 -26.30
CA ILE A 91 -20.68 -11.51 -26.57
C ILE A 91 -20.25 -11.85 -28.00
N ASN A 92 -20.24 -10.83 -28.87
CA ASN A 92 -19.76 -10.99 -30.24
C ASN A 92 -18.27 -10.62 -30.41
N TYR A 93 -17.73 -10.92 -31.59
CA TYR A 93 -16.32 -10.69 -31.92
C TYR A 93 -15.91 -9.21 -31.86
N GLU A 94 -16.79 -8.29 -32.25
CA GLU A 94 -16.52 -6.85 -32.21
C GLU A 94 -16.40 -6.34 -30.76
N THR A 95 -17.31 -6.79 -29.88
CA THR A 95 -17.29 -6.49 -28.44
C THR A 95 -15.96 -6.93 -27.82
N VAL A 96 -15.52 -8.15 -28.09
CA VAL A 96 -14.23 -8.68 -27.60
C VAL A 96 -13.06 -7.88 -28.17
N THR A 97 -13.07 -7.62 -29.49
CA THR A 97 -12.00 -6.87 -30.16
C THR A 97 -11.85 -5.47 -29.58
N ASN A 98 -12.95 -4.76 -29.35
CA ASN A 98 -12.95 -3.42 -28.76
C ASN A 98 -12.46 -3.44 -27.31
N ALA A 99 -12.85 -4.45 -26.53
CA ALA A 99 -12.39 -4.61 -25.15
C ALA A 99 -10.87 -4.85 -25.11
N ILE A 100 -10.35 -5.78 -25.92
CA ILE A 100 -8.91 -6.07 -26.00
C ILE A 100 -8.14 -4.83 -26.46
N ARG A 101 -8.60 -4.15 -27.52
CA ARG A 101 -7.92 -2.95 -28.04
C ARG A 101 -7.86 -1.85 -26.98
N ARG A 102 -8.95 -1.65 -26.23
CA ARG A 102 -9.00 -0.69 -25.12
C ARG A 102 -8.02 -1.05 -24.01
N SER A 103 -7.99 -2.33 -23.61
CA SER A 103 -7.11 -2.83 -22.56
C SER A 103 -5.64 -2.77 -22.95
N ALA A 104 -5.29 -3.17 -24.17
CA ALA A 104 -3.92 -3.09 -24.69
C ALA A 104 -3.44 -1.63 -24.79
N HIS A 105 -4.30 -0.71 -25.25
CA HIS A 105 -4.00 0.71 -25.31
C HIS A 105 -3.72 1.29 -23.92
N TYR A 106 -4.51 0.90 -22.91
CA TYR A 106 -4.29 1.32 -21.53
C TYR A 106 -3.03 0.68 -20.92
N LEU A 107 -2.84 -0.63 -21.08
CA LEU A 107 -1.71 -1.36 -20.52
C LEU A 107 -0.38 -0.86 -21.09
N SER A 108 -0.31 -0.55 -22.38
CA SER A 108 0.87 0.07 -22.98
C SER A 108 1.17 1.45 -22.37
N ALA A 109 0.14 2.23 -22.05
CA ALA A 109 0.31 3.52 -21.39
C ALA A 109 0.77 3.39 -19.92
N THR A 110 0.58 2.24 -19.27
CA THR A 110 1.05 2.01 -17.90
C THR A 110 2.40 1.28 -17.80
N GLN A 111 3.07 0.99 -18.92
CA GLN A 111 4.41 0.39 -18.91
C GLN A 111 5.47 1.38 -18.40
N SER A 112 6.41 0.96 -17.58
CA SER A 112 7.54 1.79 -17.14
C SER A 112 8.50 2.11 -18.29
N SER A 113 9.40 3.05 -18.07
CA SER A 113 10.43 3.45 -19.05
C SER A 113 11.43 2.34 -19.39
N ASP A 114 11.68 1.41 -18.47
CA ASP A 114 12.54 0.24 -18.63
C ASP A 114 11.76 -1.05 -18.92
N GLY A 115 10.45 -0.94 -19.20
CA GLY A 115 9.65 -1.99 -19.85
C GLY A 115 8.83 -2.91 -18.94
N PHE A 116 8.91 -2.78 -17.61
CA PHE A 116 8.07 -3.55 -16.69
C PHE A 116 6.76 -2.81 -16.34
N TRP A 117 5.91 -3.45 -15.55
CA TRP A 117 4.73 -2.81 -14.96
C TRP A 117 4.90 -2.77 -13.44
N PRO A 118 4.97 -1.57 -12.83
CA PRO A 118 4.84 -1.42 -11.40
C PRO A 118 3.60 -2.16 -10.90
N ALA A 119 3.74 -2.82 -9.76
CA ALA A 119 2.62 -3.48 -9.11
C ALA A 119 2.79 -3.43 -7.60
N ASP A 120 1.67 -3.27 -6.90
CA ASP A 120 1.58 -3.58 -5.49
C ASP A 120 1.59 -5.09 -5.30
N ALA A 121 2.58 -5.59 -4.57
CA ALA A 121 2.68 -6.99 -4.17
C ALA A 121 2.35 -7.13 -2.67
N SER A 122 1.38 -6.35 -2.18
CA SER A 122 0.86 -6.50 -0.85
C SER A 122 0.06 -7.81 -0.74
N ALA A 123 0.39 -8.62 0.25
CA ALA A 123 -0.45 -9.74 0.67
C ALA A 123 -0.45 -9.82 2.20
N PRO A 124 0.67 -10.07 2.89
CA PRO A 124 0.68 -10.10 4.34
C PRO A 124 0.63 -8.70 4.97
N VAL A 125 -0.34 -8.48 5.86
CA VAL A 125 -0.49 -7.20 6.60
C VAL A 125 0.41 -7.11 7.85
N PHE A 126 1.33 -8.06 8.01
CA PHE A 126 2.27 -8.11 9.14
C PHE A 126 3.73 -7.83 8.76
N TYR A 127 4.09 -7.68 7.48
CA TYR A 127 5.50 -7.49 7.09
C TYR A 127 6.14 -6.20 7.61
N LEU A 128 5.36 -5.13 7.75
CA LEU A 128 5.85 -3.84 8.22
C LEU A 128 6.27 -3.88 9.69
N ALA A 129 5.58 -4.66 10.53
CA ALA A 129 5.82 -4.67 11.97
C ALA A 129 7.24 -5.14 12.34
N PRO A 130 7.75 -6.30 11.85
CA PRO A 130 9.15 -6.69 12.01
C PRO A 130 10.17 -5.63 11.59
N TRP A 131 9.93 -4.95 10.46
CA TRP A 131 10.82 -3.89 9.98
C TRP A 131 10.82 -2.71 10.94
N VAL A 132 9.65 -2.25 11.38
CA VAL A 132 9.52 -1.14 12.33
C VAL A 132 10.14 -1.49 13.68
N ILE A 133 9.89 -2.69 14.21
CA ILE A 133 10.49 -3.19 15.46
C ILE A 133 12.00 -3.25 15.34
N GLY A 134 12.53 -3.91 14.30
CA GLY A 134 13.97 -4.04 14.09
C GLY A 134 14.67 -2.69 13.97
N LEU A 135 14.14 -1.79 13.13
CA LEU A 135 14.68 -0.44 12.94
C LEU A 135 14.61 0.43 14.20
N TYR A 136 13.56 0.26 15.01
CA TYR A 136 13.44 0.91 16.30
C TYR A 136 14.53 0.45 17.27
N VAL A 137 14.71 -0.88 17.41
CA VAL A 137 15.71 -1.48 18.31
C VAL A 137 17.13 -1.06 17.94
N ILE A 138 17.47 -1.02 16.64
CA ILE A 138 18.81 -0.58 16.20
C ILE A 138 18.96 0.94 16.14
N GLY A 139 17.94 1.74 16.49
CA GLY A 139 18.02 3.20 16.50
C GLY A 139 18.02 3.89 15.13
N HIS A 140 17.61 3.19 14.06
CA HIS A 140 17.63 3.71 12.68
C HIS A 140 16.24 4.00 12.10
N LEU A 141 15.16 3.87 12.90
CA LEU A 141 13.79 4.06 12.46
C LEU A 141 13.58 5.39 11.70
N ASN A 142 14.03 6.51 12.27
CA ASN A 142 13.82 7.83 11.66
C ASN A 142 14.73 8.10 10.45
N THR A 143 15.86 7.38 10.35
CA THR A 143 16.78 7.48 9.21
C THR A 143 16.23 6.72 8.00
N VAL A 144 15.70 5.51 8.23
CA VAL A 144 15.15 4.65 7.16
C VAL A 144 13.72 5.03 6.81
N PHE A 145 12.90 5.37 7.82
CA PHE A 145 11.54 5.86 7.65
C PHE A 145 11.44 7.30 8.17
N PRO A 146 11.73 8.30 7.32
CA PRO A 146 11.39 9.69 7.60
C PRO A 146 9.89 9.86 7.90
N ALA A 147 9.53 11.01 8.48
CA ALA A 147 8.17 11.29 8.96
C ALA A 147 7.06 10.96 7.93
N GLU A 148 7.28 11.23 6.64
CA GLU A 148 6.29 10.95 5.60
C GLU A 148 6.13 9.45 5.34
N HIS A 149 7.21 8.66 5.40
CA HIS A 149 7.12 7.20 5.31
C HIS A 149 6.33 6.64 6.50
N GLN A 150 6.57 7.15 7.70
CA GLN A 150 5.82 6.73 8.90
C GLN A 150 4.32 7.06 8.77
N LYS A 151 3.97 8.21 8.21
CA LYS A 151 2.56 8.56 7.90
C LYS A 151 1.93 7.59 6.90
N GLU A 152 2.65 7.18 5.86
CA GLU A 152 2.13 6.18 4.89
C GLU A 152 2.01 4.78 5.52
N ILE A 153 2.94 4.37 6.38
CA ILE A 153 2.86 3.11 7.12
C ILE A 153 1.60 3.11 8.00
N LEU A 154 1.38 4.18 8.78
CA LEU A 154 0.17 4.32 9.59
C LEU A 154 -1.10 4.33 8.72
N ARG A 155 -1.10 5.06 7.60
CA ARG A 155 -2.22 5.06 6.65
C ARG A 155 -2.52 3.65 6.14
N TYR A 156 -1.49 2.88 5.76
CA TYR A 156 -1.63 1.49 5.34
C TYR A 156 -2.27 0.64 6.45
N ILE A 157 -1.79 0.76 7.69
CA ILE A 157 -2.34 0.02 8.84
C ILE A 157 -3.83 0.35 9.04
N TYR A 158 -4.21 1.62 8.99
CA TYR A 158 -5.61 2.07 9.16
C TYR A 158 -6.53 1.58 8.05
N CYS A 159 -6.04 1.51 6.82
CA CYS A 159 -6.81 1.02 5.70
C CYS A 159 -7.16 -0.46 5.79
N HIS A 160 -6.39 -1.25 6.54
CA HIS A 160 -6.56 -2.70 6.62
C HIS A 160 -7.03 -3.20 7.99
N GLN A 161 -7.42 -2.30 8.90
CA GLN A 161 -8.06 -2.70 10.15
C GLN A 161 -9.47 -3.21 9.85
N ASN A 162 -9.78 -4.41 10.31
CA ASN A 162 -11.11 -5.00 10.22
C ASN A 162 -12.11 -4.24 11.11
N GLU A 163 -13.40 -4.41 10.83
CA GLU A 163 -14.48 -3.74 11.58
C GLU A 163 -14.49 -4.11 13.07
N ASP A 164 -14.01 -5.30 13.43
CA ASP A 164 -13.86 -5.77 14.81
C ASP A 164 -12.68 -5.13 15.56
N GLY A 165 -11.86 -4.34 14.87
CA GLY A 165 -10.68 -3.68 15.43
C GLY A 165 -9.37 -4.45 15.30
N GLY A 166 -9.37 -5.64 14.71
CA GLY A 166 -8.17 -6.45 14.52
C GLY A 166 -7.61 -6.42 13.10
N TRP A 167 -6.59 -7.25 12.87
CA TRP A 167 -5.97 -7.51 11.56
C TRP A 167 -5.72 -9.01 11.37
N GLY A 168 -5.91 -9.48 10.14
CA GLY A 168 -5.62 -10.87 9.74
C GLY A 168 -4.15 -11.12 9.41
N LEU A 169 -3.85 -12.26 8.78
CA LEU A 169 -2.52 -12.51 8.21
C LEU A 169 -2.33 -11.74 6.91
N HIS A 170 -3.40 -11.63 6.12
CA HIS A 170 -3.51 -10.76 4.95
C HIS A 170 -4.78 -9.90 5.01
N TYR A 171 -4.93 -8.95 4.10
CA TYR A 171 -6.05 -7.98 4.14
C TYR A 171 -7.44 -8.60 3.91
N GLU A 172 -7.52 -9.81 3.35
CA GLU A 172 -8.80 -10.54 3.19
C GLU A 172 -9.18 -11.41 4.39
N ASP A 173 -8.25 -11.62 5.33
CA ASP A 173 -8.48 -12.49 6.48
C ASP A 173 -9.29 -11.81 7.60
N GLY A 174 -9.98 -12.66 8.37
CA GLY A 174 -10.49 -12.28 9.68
C GLY A 174 -9.34 -11.96 10.66
N SER A 175 -9.66 -11.26 11.74
CA SER A 175 -8.66 -10.81 12.70
C SER A 175 -7.98 -11.97 13.43
N THR A 176 -6.68 -11.85 13.64
CA THR A 176 -5.85 -12.85 14.33
C THR A 176 -5.02 -12.19 15.43
N MET A 177 -4.60 -12.96 16.44
CA MET A 177 -3.69 -12.44 17.48
C MET A 177 -2.36 -11.97 16.88
N PHE A 178 -1.85 -12.66 15.87
CA PHE A 178 -0.61 -12.29 15.19
C PHE A 178 -0.73 -10.95 14.46
N GLY A 179 -1.69 -10.83 13.54
CA GLY A 179 -1.90 -9.61 12.77
C GLY A 179 -2.24 -8.41 13.66
N THR A 180 -3.12 -8.62 14.65
CA THR A 180 -3.58 -7.53 15.52
C THR A 180 -2.50 -7.04 16.48
N ALA A 181 -1.78 -7.94 17.14
CA ALA A 181 -0.72 -7.54 18.06
C ALA A 181 0.42 -6.82 17.32
N PHE A 182 0.81 -7.28 16.14
CA PHE A 182 1.87 -6.66 15.35
C PHE A 182 1.49 -5.26 14.86
N ASN A 183 0.28 -5.10 14.31
CA ASN A 183 -0.18 -3.79 13.87
C ASN A 183 -0.36 -2.83 15.06
N TYR A 184 -0.84 -3.32 16.21
CA TYR A 184 -0.88 -2.51 17.44
C TYR A 184 0.52 -2.03 17.86
N VAL A 185 1.49 -2.93 18.00
CA VAL A 185 2.87 -2.58 18.40
C VAL A 185 3.50 -1.62 17.39
N CYS A 186 3.31 -1.87 16.09
CA CYS A 186 3.79 -1.00 15.03
C CYS A 186 3.26 0.43 15.17
N MET A 187 1.94 0.61 15.38
CA MET A 187 1.36 1.94 15.63
C MET A 187 1.95 2.60 16.89
N ARG A 188 2.13 1.83 17.97
CA ARG A 188 2.71 2.35 19.23
C ARG A 188 4.14 2.84 19.06
N ILE A 189 4.97 2.12 18.31
CA ILE A 189 6.36 2.51 17.99
C ILE A 189 6.39 3.77 17.12
N LEU A 190 5.47 3.88 16.16
CA LEU A 190 5.33 5.05 15.28
C LEU A 190 4.68 6.27 15.95
N GLY A 191 4.47 6.22 17.27
CA GLY A 191 4.05 7.36 18.08
C GLY A 191 2.56 7.46 18.38
N GLU A 192 1.72 6.58 17.84
CA GLU A 192 0.28 6.61 18.12
C GLU A 192 0.00 6.20 19.55
N GLY A 193 -0.72 7.02 20.32
CA GLY A 193 -1.08 6.76 21.71
C GLY A 193 -1.89 5.46 21.93
N PRO A 194 -2.05 5.01 23.19
CA PRO A 194 -2.88 3.84 23.50
C PRO A 194 -4.36 4.01 23.11
N GLY A 195 -4.86 5.25 23.04
CA GLY A 195 -6.16 5.59 22.45
C GLY A 195 -6.04 6.33 21.12
N GLY A 196 -4.87 6.30 20.49
CA GLY A 196 -4.58 7.03 19.25
C GLY A 196 -4.95 6.25 17.99
N GLY A 197 -4.45 6.78 16.88
CA GLY A 197 -4.73 6.29 15.53
C GLY A 197 -6.06 6.77 14.99
N ARG A 198 -6.21 6.62 13.67
CA ARG A 198 -7.46 6.98 12.98
C ARG A 198 -8.62 6.13 13.52
N ASP A 199 -9.70 6.80 13.89
CA ASP A 199 -10.89 6.18 14.47
C ASP A 199 -10.58 5.35 15.74
N ASN A 200 -9.62 5.78 16.58
CA ASN A 200 -9.19 5.04 17.79
C ASN A 200 -8.64 3.63 17.47
N ALA A 201 -7.93 3.47 16.35
CA ALA A 201 -7.40 2.20 15.88
C ALA A 201 -6.64 1.43 16.97
N CYS A 202 -5.79 2.10 17.76
CA CYS A 202 -5.03 1.49 18.84
C CYS A 202 -5.91 0.94 19.96
N GLU A 203 -6.96 1.67 20.34
CA GLU A 203 -7.87 1.25 21.41
C GLU A 203 -8.65 0.01 20.99
N ARG A 204 -9.21 0.01 19.77
CA ARG A 204 -9.94 -1.13 19.24
C ARG A 204 -9.06 -2.37 19.11
N ALA A 205 -7.82 -2.19 18.64
CA ALA A 205 -6.83 -3.25 18.56
C ALA A 205 -6.54 -3.86 19.94
N ARG A 206 -6.30 -3.01 20.95
CA ARG A 206 -6.05 -3.46 22.31
C ARG A 206 -7.26 -4.19 22.88
N LYS A 207 -8.47 -3.67 22.67
CA LYS A 207 -9.70 -4.33 23.08
C LYS A 207 -9.82 -5.72 22.45
N TRP A 208 -9.63 -5.81 21.13
CA TRP A 208 -9.65 -7.09 20.42
C TRP A 208 -8.63 -8.07 21.01
N ILE A 209 -7.38 -7.65 21.25
CA ILE A 209 -6.34 -8.49 21.86
C ILE A 209 -6.79 -9.02 23.23
N LEU A 210 -7.32 -8.15 24.10
CA LEU A 210 -7.73 -8.54 25.45
C LEU A 210 -8.94 -9.48 25.44
N ASP A 211 -9.92 -9.23 24.59
CA ASP A 211 -11.12 -10.06 24.46
C ASP A 211 -10.80 -11.48 23.92
N HIS A 212 -9.68 -11.64 23.22
CA HIS A 212 -9.24 -12.91 22.62
C HIS A 212 -8.11 -13.61 23.42
N GLY A 213 -8.03 -13.36 24.73
CA GLY A 213 -7.12 -14.07 25.64
C GLY A 213 -5.73 -13.43 25.80
N GLY A 214 -5.47 -12.32 25.12
CA GLY A 214 -4.23 -11.57 25.23
C GLY A 214 -3.08 -12.12 24.38
N VAL A 215 -1.99 -11.35 24.36
CA VAL A 215 -0.86 -11.57 23.44
C VAL A 215 -0.09 -12.88 23.68
N THR A 216 -0.29 -13.56 24.81
CA THR A 216 0.37 -14.84 25.10
C THR A 216 -0.06 -15.98 24.15
N TYR A 217 -1.21 -15.83 23.50
CA TYR A 217 -1.74 -16.73 22.46
C TYR A 217 -1.17 -16.48 21.06
N ILE A 218 -0.24 -15.52 20.92
CA ILE A 218 0.39 -15.24 19.63
C ILE A 218 1.24 -16.44 19.15
N PRO A 219 1.27 -16.74 17.83
CA PRO A 219 2.14 -17.78 17.26
C PRO A 219 3.63 -17.56 17.56
N SER A 220 4.46 -18.61 17.38
CA SER A 220 5.89 -18.60 17.73
C SER A 220 6.66 -17.44 17.09
N TRP A 221 6.41 -17.12 15.82
CA TRP A 221 7.04 -15.97 15.15
C TRP A 221 6.70 -14.64 15.83
N GLY A 222 5.48 -14.51 16.36
CA GLY A 222 5.08 -13.35 17.12
C GLY A 222 5.80 -13.26 18.46
N LYS A 223 5.96 -14.40 19.14
CA LYS A 223 6.74 -14.46 20.39
C LYS A 223 8.19 -14.03 20.17
N THR A 224 8.80 -14.46 19.08
CA THR A 224 10.18 -14.07 18.74
C THR A 224 10.31 -12.56 18.60
N TRP A 225 9.48 -11.92 17.77
CA TRP A 225 9.57 -10.47 17.54
C TRP A 225 9.19 -9.61 18.73
N LEU A 226 8.29 -10.08 19.61
CA LEU A 226 7.93 -9.36 20.83
C LEU A 226 8.95 -9.53 21.96
N ALA A 227 9.87 -10.49 21.85
CA ALA A 227 10.96 -10.69 22.81
C ALA A 227 12.23 -9.91 22.45
N VAL A 228 12.37 -9.48 21.19
CA VAL A 228 13.44 -8.60 20.68
C VAL A 228 13.19 -7.17 21.16
#